data_AF-A0AAW9RLL7-F1
#
_entry.id   AF-A0AAW9RLL7-F1
#
_cell.length_a   1.000
_cell.length_b   1.000
_cell.length_c   1.000
_cell.angle_alpha   90.00
_cell.angle_beta   90.00
_cell.angle_gamma   90.00
#
_symmetry.space_group_name_H-M   'P 1'
#
loop_
_entity.id
_entity.type
_entity.pdbx_description
1 polymer ?
#
loop_
_entity_poly.entity_id
_entity_poly.type
_entity_poly.pdbx_seq_one_letter_code
_entity_poly.pdbx_strand_id
1 'polypeptide(L)'
;MIDIRSALVATAFLGLTMGAVVPASAQTEDCDTMIGQINELLKTAELTDQEKEQVYQLRDQGMAEGTRAGGDCTSPLQEALQILQQ
;
A
#
# COMPACT_ATOMS: atom_id res chain seq x y z
N MET A 1 -7.19 -36.73 -28.49
CA MET A 1 -7.66 -35.77 -27.47
C MET A 1 -7.15 -34.40 -27.91
N ILE A 2 -8.07 -33.52 -28.31
CA ILE A 2 -8.00 -32.07 -28.56
C ILE A 2 -6.65 -31.54 -29.11
N ASP A 3 -6.45 -31.21 -30.40
CA ASP A 3 -7.15 -30.31 -31.36
C ASP A 3 -6.76 -28.81 -31.31
N ILE A 4 -6.11 -28.40 -32.43
CA ILE A 4 -6.31 -27.20 -33.29
C ILE A 4 -5.85 -25.82 -32.76
N ARG A 5 -5.18 -25.12 -33.70
CA ARG A 5 -4.97 -23.67 -33.85
C ARG A 5 -3.57 -23.25 -33.42
N SER A 6 -2.55 -23.37 -34.26
CA SER A 6 -2.48 -22.81 -35.62
C SER A 6 -2.83 -21.33 -35.64
N ALA A 7 -1.98 -20.55 -36.30
CA ALA A 7 -1.91 -19.10 -36.42
C ALA A 7 -1.11 -18.42 -35.30
N LEU A 8 -0.14 -17.55 -35.57
CA LEU A 8 0.42 -16.99 -36.80
C LEU A 8 1.68 -16.26 -36.27
N VAL A 9 2.86 -16.43 -36.87
CA VAL A 9 3.37 -15.52 -37.91
C VAL A 9 3.24 -14.04 -37.51
N ALA A 10 4.42 -13.45 -37.35
CA ALA A 10 4.81 -12.12 -37.81
C ALA A 10 3.78 -10.98 -37.72
N THR A 11 4.13 -9.98 -36.93
CA THR A 11 4.24 -8.56 -37.35
C THR A 11 4.68 -7.80 -36.09
N ALA A 12 5.90 -7.26 -36.02
CA ALA A 12 6.19 -5.95 -36.58
C ALA A 12 5.00 -4.98 -36.41
N PHE A 13 4.60 -4.74 -35.16
CA PHE A 13 3.85 -3.54 -34.80
C PHE A 13 4.72 -2.70 -33.89
N LEU A 14 5.39 -1.72 -34.52
CA LEU A 14 5.68 -0.43 -33.93
C LEU A 14 4.44 0.05 -33.18
N GLY A 15 4.42 -0.14 -31.87
CA GLY A 15 3.36 0.32 -30.99
C GLY A 15 3.96 0.48 -29.62
N LEU A 16 4.27 1.72 -29.25
CA LEU A 16 4.81 2.18 -27.97
C LEU A 16 4.38 1.27 -26.81
N THR A 17 5.27 0.38 -26.38
CA THR A 17 5.21 -0.24 -25.06
C THR A 17 5.61 0.81 -24.03
N MET A 18 4.71 1.75 -23.75
CA MET A 18 4.70 2.55 -22.53
C MET A 18 3.57 2.03 -21.63
N GLY A 19 3.51 0.71 -21.47
CA GLY A 19 2.87 0.13 -20.30
C GLY A 19 3.78 0.42 -19.13
N ALA A 20 3.58 1.57 -18.50
CA ALA A 20 4.27 1.95 -17.28
C ALA A 20 4.04 0.85 -16.23
N VAL A 21 5.04 -0.02 -16.05
CA VAL A 21 5.20 -0.78 -14.82
C VAL A 21 5.61 0.24 -13.76
N VAL A 22 4.63 0.96 -13.22
CA VAL A 22 4.86 1.84 -12.08
C VAL A 22 5.30 0.93 -10.93
N PRO A 23 6.48 1.14 -10.34
CA PRO A 23 6.96 0.28 -9.27
C PRO A 23 6.08 0.49 -8.04
N ALA A 24 5.14 -0.44 -7.81
CA ALA A 24 4.32 -0.48 -6.61
C ALA A 24 5.15 -0.64 -5.32
N SER A 25 6.42 -1.05 -5.45
CA SER A 25 7.31 -1.42 -4.35
C SER A 25 7.82 -0.24 -3.50
N ALA A 26 7.88 0.98 -4.03
CA ALA A 26 8.41 2.12 -3.26
C ALA A 26 7.44 2.62 -2.18
N GLN A 27 6.12 2.54 -2.43
CA GLN A 27 5.12 2.99 -1.46
C GLN A 27 4.93 1.97 -0.33
N THR A 28 5.07 0.67 -0.61
CA THR A 28 4.92 -0.37 0.40
C THR A 28 6.01 -0.29 1.47
N GLU A 29 7.26 -0.03 1.09
CA GLU A 29 8.40 0.07 2.02
C GLU A 29 8.30 1.29 2.96
N ASP A 30 7.75 2.39 2.46
CA ASP A 30 7.47 3.60 3.26
C ASP A 30 6.34 3.35 4.27
N CYS A 31 5.28 2.66 3.84
CA CYS A 31 4.16 2.33 4.71
C CYS A 31 4.51 1.33 5.82
N ASP A 32 5.31 0.30 5.53
CA ASP A 32 5.84 -0.61 6.55
C ASP A 32 6.66 0.16 7.61
N THR A 33 7.46 1.14 7.16
CA THR A 33 8.24 2.00 8.05
C THR A 33 7.35 2.87 8.93
N MET A 34 6.30 3.47 8.38
CA MET A 34 5.32 4.27 9.14
C MET A 34 4.55 3.40 10.14
N ILE A 35 4.12 2.20 9.77
CA ILE A 35 3.46 1.25 10.67
C ILE A 35 4.37 0.88 11.84
N GLY A 36 5.66 0.65 11.58
CA GLY A 36 6.67 0.43 12.61
C GLY A 36 6.73 1.59 13.61
N GLN A 37 6.78 2.83 13.12
CA GLN A 37 6.79 4.03 13.97
C GLN A 37 5.52 4.17 14.81
N ILE A 38 4.34 3.95 14.21
CA ILE A 38 3.04 3.98 14.91
C ILE A 38 3.03 2.96 16.05
N ASN A 39 3.50 1.73 15.81
CA ASN A 39 3.52 0.68 16.83
C ASN A 39 4.50 0.99 17.97
N GLU A 40 5.63 1.63 17.70
CA GLU A 40 6.55 2.07 18.76
C GLU A 40 5.95 3.22 19.58
N LEU A 41 5.38 4.23 18.93
CA LEU A 41 4.73 5.35 19.61
C LEU A 41 3.54 4.90 20.46
N LEU A 42 2.73 3.96 19.97
CA LEU A 42 1.60 3.39 20.72
C LEU A 42 2.00 2.75 22.06
N LYS A 43 3.23 2.27 22.20
CA LYS A 43 3.72 1.67 23.46
C LYS A 43 3.95 2.71 24.55
N THR A 44 4.27 3.94 24.17
CA THR A 44 4.66 5.01 25.09
C THR A 44 3.65 6.16 25.14
N ALA A 45 2.76 6.27 24.16
CA ALA A 45 1.81 7.36 24.07
C ALA A 45 0.73 7.28 25.17
N GLU A 46 0.52 8.38 25.88
CA GLU A 46 -0.57 8.56 26.83
C GLU A 46 -1.85 8.98 26.10
N LEU A 47 -2.43 8.01 25.39
CA LEU A 47 -3.69 8.18 24.67
C LEU A 47 -4.88 7.67 25.49
N THR A 48 -6.03 8.29 25.32
CA THR A 48 -7.31 7.74 25.75
C THR A 48 -7.64 6.44 25.00
N ASP A 49 -8.54 5.63 25.55
CA ASP A 49 -8.98 4.38 24.88
C ASP A 49 -9.57 4.67 23.48
N GLN A 50 -10.27 5.80 23.33
CA GLN A 50 -10.84 6.23 22.05
C GLN A 50 -9.77 6.60 21.02
N GLU A 51 -8.73 7.34 21.43
CA GLU A 51 -7.62 7.69 20.53
C GLU A 51 -6.80 6.47 20.14
N LYS A 52 -6.55 5.55 21.07
CA LYS A 52 -5.89 4.27 20.76
C LYS A 52 -6.66 3.49 19.72
N GLU A 53 -7.97 3.35 19.89
CA GLU A 53 -8.81 2.66 18.92
C GLU A 53 -8.78 3.34 17.55
N GLN A 54 -8.83 4.67 17.51
CA GLN A 54 -8.72 5.41 16.26
C GLN A 54 -7.37 5.19 15.56
N VAL A 55 -6.26 5.22 16.32
CA VAL A 55 -4.92 4.92 15.79
C VAL A 55 -4.83 3.48 15.27
N TYR A 56 -5.41 2.50 15.97
CA TYR A 56 -5.44 1.11 15.49
C TYR A 56 -6.23 0.97 14.18
N GLN A 57 -7.39 1.60 14.08
CA GLN A 57 -8.20 1.58 12.85
C GLN A 57 -7.45 2.18 11.66
N LEU A 58 -6.81 3.34 11.86
CA LEU A 58 -6.04 4.02 10.82
C LEU A 58 -4.81 3.21 10.41
N ARG A 59 -4.09 2.60 11.37
CA ARG A 59 -2.98 1.70 11.09
C ARG A 59 -3.43 0.51 10.23
N ASP A 60 -4.52 -0.14 10.62
CA ASP A 60 -5.04 -1.33 9.94
C ASP A 60 -5.56 -0.97 8.53
N GLN A 61 -6.15 0.21 8.37
CA GLN A 61 -6.54 0.74 7.06
C GLN A 61 -5.32 0.99 6.18
N GLY A 62 -4.26 1.61 6.71
CA GLY A 62 -3.00 1.82 6.00
C GLY A 62 -2.33 0.52 5.58
N MET A 63 -2.33 -0.50 6.45
CA MET A 63 -1.88 -1.84 6.09
C MET A 63 -2.69 -2.44 4.94
N ALA A 64 -4.02 -2.34 5.01
CA ALA A 64 -4.90 -2.88 3.97
C ALA A 64 -4.64 -2.18 2.62
N GLU A 65 -4.54 -0.86 2.59
CA GLU A 65 -4.25 -0.09 1.39
C GLU A 65 -2.84 -0.36 0.83
N GLY A 66 -1.85 -0.59 1.70
CA GLY A 66 -0.47 -0.89 1.29
C GLY A 66 -0.32 -2.23 0.56
N THR A 67 -1.25 -3.15 0.79
CA THR A 67 -1.32 -4.43 0.07
C THR A 67 -2.14 -4.37 -1.23
N ARG A 68 -2.90 -3.28 -1.44
CA ARG A 68 -3.70 -3.09 -2.67
C ARG A 68 -2.84 -2.43 -3.75
N ALA A 69 -2.92 -2.96 -4.96
CA ALA A 69 -2.27 -2.34 -6.12
C ALA A 69 -2.86 -0.94 -6.38
N GLY A 70 -2.05 0.10 -6.13
CA GLY A 70 -2.46 1.50 -6.24
C GLY A 70 -3.27 2.03 -5.05
N GLY A 71 -3.31 1.31 -3.92
CA GLY A 71 -3.85 1.83 -2.66
C GLY A 71 -2.92 2.87 -2.05
N ASP A 72 -3.50 3.83 -1.34
CA ASP A 72 -2.77 4.85 -0.59
C ASP A 72 -2.75 4.48 0.90
N CYS A 73 -1.62 3.93 1.33
CA CYS A 73 -1.37 3.62 2.72
C CYS A 73 -0.82 4.81 3.51
N THR A 74 -0.25 5.82 2.84
CA THR A 74 0.41 6.94 3.50
C THR A 74 -0.61 7.84 4.20
N SER A 75 -1.73 8.18 3.55
CA SER A 75 -2.75 9.06 4.14
C SER A 75 -3.26 8.58 5.51
N PRO A 76 -3.82 7.35 5.66
CA PRO A 76 -4.32 6.90 6.96
C PRO A 76 -3.20 6.73 8.01
N LEU A 77 -2.00 6.30 7.60
CA LEU A 77 -0.86 6.16 8.53
C LEU A 77 -0.37 7.53 9.02
N GLN A 78 -0.43 8.55 8.18
CA GLN A 78 -0.04 9.90 8.55
C GLN A 78 -1.05 10.53 9.52
N GLU A 79 -2.34 10.22 9.35
CA GLU A 79 -3.40 10.61 10.28
C GLU A 79 -3.21 9.92 11.65
N ALA A 80 -2.83 8.64 11.67
CA ALA A 80 -2.50 7.91 12.89
C ALA A 80 -1.30 8.53 13.64
N LEU A 81 -0.25 8.91 12.90
CA LEU A 81 0.92 9.58 13.47
C LEU A 81 0.59 10.95 14.05
N GLN A 82 -0.33 11.70 13.45
CA GLN A 82 -0.78 12.98 14.00
C GLN A 82 -1.42 12.78 15.37
N ILE A 83 -2.31 11.80 15.53
CA ILE A 83 -2.95 11.50 16.82
C ILE A 83 -1.92 11.13 17.89
N LEU A 84 -0.90 10.35 17.51
CA LEU A 84 0.16 9.90 18.42
C LEU A 84 1.15 11.01 18.84
N GLN A 85 1.17 12.13 18.12
CA GLN A 85 2.10 13.25 18.35
C GLN A 85 1.44 14.47 19.00
N GLN A 86 0.17 14.37 19.39
CA GLN A 86 -0.57 15.45 20.05
C GLN A 86 -0.22 15.59 21.53
#